data_AF-A0A2P5LZT6-F1
#
_entry.id   AF-A0A2P5LZT6-F1
#
_cell.length_a   1.000
_cell.length_b   1.000
_cell.length_c   1.000
_cell.angle_alpha   90.00
_cell.angle_beta   90.00
_cell.angle_gamma   90.00
#
_symmetry.space_group_name_H-M   'P 1'
#
loop_
_entity.id
_entity.type
_entity.pdbx_description
1 polymer ?
#
loop_
_entity_poly.entity_id
_entity_poly.type
_entity_poly.pdbx_seq_one_letter_code
_entity_poly.pdbx_strand_id
1 'polypeptide(L)'
;MPPGKAPRGLEAVVRDPLPPLDEKSRAILDRDELAPVAASDGTGLPLELWRGLDLAAIEGLFGSLEIPPRSPAIASLWRRLIVSDAMPSGGGDTDPRFLALRVEALTRSGLLKEAGEAAATMPGGSAEPLAALLTARTEVALGRRETACDAIKAARHSTGLPRTLKTDALLIGGYCAITGGNTAALD
;
A
#
# COMPACT_ATOMS: atom_id res chain seq x y z
N MET A 1 -53.37 73.45 10.55
CA MET A 1 -52.73 72.39 11.35
C MET A 1 -52.57 71.18 10.44
N PRO A 2 -51.34 70.67 10.25
CA PRO A 2 -50.96 69.79 9.13
C PRO A 2 -51.39 68.32 9.30
N PRO A 3 -51.49 67.54 8.20
CA PRO A 3 -51.72 66.11 8.24
C PRO A 3 -50.51 65.33 8.78
N GLY A 4 -50.81 64.24 9.48
CA GLY A 4 -49.89 63.40 10.24
C GLY A 4 -48.79 62.75 9.39
N LYS A 5 -47.61 62.64 10.02
CA LYS A 5 -46.40 62.05 9.46
C LYS A 5 -46.56 60.52 9.36
N ALA A 6 -46.40 59.97 8.17
CA ALA A 6 -46.33 58.53 7.94
C ALA A 6 -45.13 57.90 8.70
N PRO A 7 -45.22 56.63 9.14
CA PRO A 7 -44.10 55.94 9.77
C PRO A 7 -42.94 55.82 8.79
N ARG A 8 -41.74 56.15 9.28
CA ARG A 8 -40.46 56.05 8.55
C ARG A 8 -40.35 54.62 8.00
N GLY A 9 -40.26 54.54 6.68
CA GLY A 9 -40.27 53.30 5.92
C GLY A 9 -39.16 52.34 6.36
N LEU A 10 -39.47 51.06 6.23
CA LEU A 10 -38.51 49.97 6.22
C LEU A 10 -37.29 50.40 5.40
N GLU A 11 -36.12 50.45 6.03
CA GLU A 11 -34.86 50.44 5.30
C GLU A 11 -34.88 49.18 4.43
N ALA A 12 -34.91 49.40 3.11
CA ALA A 12 -34.70 48.32 2.17
C ALA A 12 -33.32 47.72 2.50
N VAL A 13 -33.31 46.47 2.97
CA VAL A 13 -32.08 45.70 3.07
C VAL A 13 -31.55 45.59 1.65
N VAL A 14 -30.58 46.44 1.32
CA VAL A 14 -29.79 46.32 0.10
C VAL A 14 -29.03 45.01 0.27
N ARG A 15 -29.56 43.94 -0.33
CA ARG A 15 -28.80 42.72 -0.51
C ARG A 15 -27.84 43.00 -1.65
N ASP A 16 -26.64 43.47 -1.30
CA ASP A 16 -25.55 43.49 -2.26
C ASP A 16 -25.48 42.09 -2.91
N PRO A 17 -25.40 42.02 -4.25
CA PRO A 17 -25.22 40.74 -4.91
C PRO A 17 -23.89 40.19 -4.41
N LEU A 18 -23.94 39.02 -3.76
CA LEU A 18 -22.73 38.29 -3.41
C LEU A 18 -21.89 38.18 -4.70
N PRO A 19 -20.59 38.51 -4.64
CA PRO A 19 -19.73 38.38 -5.80
C PRO A 19 -19.86 36.96 -6.35
N PRO A 20 -19.81 36.79 -7.70
CA PRO A 20 -19.94 35.48 -8.30
C PRO A 20 -18.94 34.54 -7.65
N LEU A 21 -19.40 33.36 -7.25
CA LEU A 21 -18.56 32.32 -6.65
C LEU A 21 -17.67 31.75 -7.75
N ASP A 22 -16.66 32.51 -8.19
CA ASP A 22 -15.66 32.00 -9.10
C ASP A 22 -14.62 31.18 -8.33
N GLU A 23 -14.21 30.07 -8.94
CA GLU A 23 -13.31 29.08 -8.36
C GLU A 23 -11.90 29.66 -8.13
N LYS A 24 -11.54 30.74 -8.85
CA LYS A 24 -10.27 31.48 -8.69
C LYS A 24 -10.26 32.36 -7.44
N SER A 25 -11.41 32.89 -7.04
CA SER A 25 -11.59 33.73 -5.86
C SER A 25 -11.59 32.91 -4.57
N ARG A 26 -11.93 31.62 -4.69
CA ARG A 26 -11.79 30.61 -3.63
C ARG A 26 -10.52 29.78 -3.75
N ALA A 27 -9.70 29.99 -4.78
CA ALA A 27 -8.47 29.26 -4.91
C ALA A 27 -7.64 29.57 -3.66
N ILE A 28 -7.49 28.55 -2.83
CA ILE A 28 -6.43 28.49 -1.84
C ILE A 28 -5.18 28.80 -2.64
N LEU A 29 -4.66 30.02 -2.47
CA LEU A 29 -3.61 30.60 -3.31
C LEU A 29 -2.36 29.73 -3.32
N ASP A 30 -2.24 28.86 -2.31
CA ASP A 30 -1.16 27.92 -2.11
C ASP A 30 -1.71 26.50 -1.95
N ARG A 31 -2.36 25.96 -2.99
CA ARG A 31 -2.73 24.53 -3.03
C ARG A 31 -1.51 23.62 -2.83
N ASP A 32 -0.32 24.12 -3.17
CA ASP A 32 0.97 23.46 -2.98
C ASP A 32 1.50 23.56 -1.52
N GLU A 33 0.95 24.46 -0.69
CA GLU A 33 1.23 24.51 0.76
C GLU A 33 0.32 23.60 1.59
N LEU A 34 -0.77 23.10 0.98
CA LEU A 34 -1.62 22.10 1.62
C LEU A 34 -0.96 20.73 1.53
N ALA A 35 -0.71 20.10 2.68
CA ALA A 35 -0.29 18.71 2.72
C ALA A 35 -1.32 17.83 1.95
N PRO A 36 -0.86 16.93 1.06
CA PRO A 36 -1.76 16.12 0.25
C PRO A 36 -2.63 15.23 1.15
N VAL A 37 -3.94 15.42 1.06
CA VAL A 37 -4.92 14.64 1.83
C VAL A 37 -5.06 13.22 1.26
N ALA A 38 -4.95 13.07 -0.07
CA ALA A 38 -5.03 11.80 -0.77
C ALA A 38 -3.64 11.36 -1.27
N ALA A 39 -3.41 10.06 -1.30
CA ALA A 39 -2.22 9.48 -1.92
C ALA A 39 -2.19 9.75 -3.44
N SER A 40 -0.99 9.84 -4.02
CA SER A 40 -0.77 10.08 -5.45
C SER A 40 -0.96 8.84 -6.33
N ASP A 41 -1.28 7.70 -5.73
CA ASP A 41 -1.43 6.38 -6.36
C ASP A 41 -2.73 6.20 -7.17
N GLY A 42 -3.59 7.22 -7.21
CA GLY A 42 -4.88 7.17 -7.92
C GLY A 42 -5.96 6.30 -7.25
N THR A 43 -5.72 5.79 -6.05
CA THR A 43 -6.71 4.98 -5.30
C THR A 43 -7.83 5.83 -4.70
N GLY A 44 -7.59 7.14 -4.54
CA GLY A 44 -8.47 8.07 -3.86
C GLY A 44 -8.51 7.88 -2.34
N LEU A 45 -7.57 7.10 -1.78
CA LEU A 45 -7.47 6.85 -0.34
C LEU A 45 -6.61 7.92 0.35
N PRO A 46 -6.84 8.20 1.64
CA PRO A 46 -6.05 9.17 2.38
C PRO A 46 -4.58 8.77 2.48
N LEU A 47 -3.66 9.74 2.46
CA LEU A 47 -2.23 9.48 2.66
C LEU A 47 -1.94 8.82 4.02
N GLU A 48 -2.74 9.18 5.02
CA GLU A 48 -2.60 8.73 6.41
C GLU A 48 -3.40 7.45 6.71
N LEU A 49 -3.87 6.73 5.68
CA LEU A 49 -4.74 5.56 5.83
C LEU A 49 -4.22 4.54 6.86
N TRP A 50 -2.92 4.26 6.84
CA TRP A 50 -2.29 3.29 7.74
C TRP A 50 -1.67 3.94 8.98
N ARG A 51 -1.66 5.28 9.06
CA ARG A 51 -0.96 6.01 10.13
C ARG A 51 -1.64 5.76 11.47
N GLY A 52 -0.83 5.45 12.48
CA GLY A 52 -1.32 5.21 13.85
C GLY A 52 -2.01 3.86 14.07
N LEU A 53 -2.02 2.98 13.07
CA LEU A 53 -2.44 1.60 13.24
C LEU A 53 -1.31 0.75 13.82
N ASP A 54 -1.64 -0.10 14.80
CA ASP A 54 -0.72 -1.10 15.33
C ASP A 54 -0.51 -2.22 14.31
N LEU A 55 0.75 -2.55 14.04
CA LEU A 55 1.12 -3.55 13.05
C LEU A 55 0.69 -4.96 13.43
N ALA A 56 0.66 -5.27 14.74
CA ALA A 56 0.13 -6.56 15.20
C ALA A 56 -1.39 -6.66 14.96
N ALA A 57 -2.12 -5.56 15.13
CA ALA A 57 -3.54 -5.49 14.78
C ALA A 57 -3.78 -5.64 13.27
N ILE A 58 -2.97 -5.00 12.42
CA ILE A 58 -3.04 -5.15 10.95
C ILE A 58 -2.80 -6.62 10.56
N GLU A 59 -1.77 -7.25 11.11
CA GLU A 59 -1.46 -8.66 10.86
C GLU A 59 -2.63 -9.58 11.25
N GLY A 60 -3.23 -9.35 12.41
CA GLY A 60 -4.42 -10.09 12.86
C GLY A 60 -5.61 -9.93 11.91
N LEU A 61 -5.85 -8.71 11.42
CA LEU A 61 -6.90 -8.44 10.44
C LEU A 61 -6.63 -9.16 9.12
N PHE A 62 -5.42 -9.06 8.57
CA PHE A 62 -5.03 -9.73 7.32
C PHE A 62 -5.10 -11.26 7.41
N GLY A 63 -4.80 -11.82 8.59
CA GLY A 63 -4.93 -13.24 8.86
C GLY A 63 -6.39 -13.72 8.84
N SER A 64 -7.33 -12.88 9.30
CA SER A 64 -8.76 -13.22 9.39
C SER A 64 -9.53 -13.10 8.07
N LEU A 65 -8.99 -12.38 7.08
CA LEU A 65 -9.66 -12.16 5.81
C LEU A 65 -9.64 -13.41 4.92
N GLU A 66 -10.81 -13.77 4.39
CA GLU A 66 -10.92 -14.69 3.25
C GLU A 66 -10.44 -13.95 2.00
N ILE A 67 -9.27 -14.34 1.49
CA ILE A 67 -8.64 -13.75 0.32
C ILE A 67 -8.48 -14.86 -0.75
N PRO A 68 -8.97 -14.65 -1.99
CA PRO A 68 -9.72 -13.47 -2.45
C PRO A 68 -11.17 -13.44 -1.95
N PRO A 69 -11.75 -12.24 -1.69
CA PRO A 69 -13.15 -12.12 -1.30
C PRO A 69 -14.09 -12.63 -2.40
N ARG A 70 -15.18 -13.31 -2.01
CA ARG A 70 -16.19 -13.83 -2.97
C ARG A 70 -16.98 -12.72 -3.68
N SER A 71 -17.10 -11.55 -3.07
CA SER A 71 -17.81 -10.41 -3.64
C SER A 71 -16.86 -9.58 -4.53
N PRO A 72 -17.20 -9.33 -5.81
CA PRO A 72 -16.39 -8.49 -6.69
C PRO A 72 -16.20 -7.06 -6.17
N ALA A 73 -17.21 -6.49 -5.53
CA ALA A 73 -17.13 -5.15 -4.95
C ALA A 73 -16.14 -5.09 -3.78
N ILE A 74 -16.16 -6.11 -2.91
CA ILE A 74 -15.21 -6.21 -1.80
C ILE A 74 -13.80 -6.49 -2.32
N ALA A 75 -13.64 -7.35 -3.32
CA ALA A 75 -12.35 -7.60 -3.97
C ALA A 75 -11.77 -6.32 -4.59
N SER A 76 -12.60 -5.49 -5.23
CA SER A 76 -12.18 -4.18 -5.77
C SER A 76 -11.77 -3.20 -4.67
N LEU A 77 -12.52 -3.12 -3.57
CA LEU A 77 -12.15 -2.29 -2.42
C LEU A 77 -10.84 -2.76 -1.79
N TRP A 78 -10.70 -4.06 -1.58
CA TRP A 78 -9.49 -4.68 -1.05
C TRP A 78 -8.27 -4.37 -1.93
N ARG A 79 -8.39 -4.55 -3.25
CA ARG A 79 -7.32 -4.20 -4.20
C ARG A 79 -6.91 -2.74 -4.07
N ARG A 80 -7.86 -1.81 -4.04
CA ARG A 80 -7.57 -0.37 -3.84
C ARG A 80 -6.86 -0.11 -2.52
N LEU A 81 -7.29 -0.77 -1.45
CA LEU A 81 -6.70 -0.65 -0.12
C LEU A 81 -5.26 -1.16 -0.09
N ILE A 82 -4.99 -2.35 -0.61
CA ILE A 82 -3.69 -3.00 -0.42
C ILE A 82 -2.60 -2.46 -1.37
N VAL A 83 -2.99 -1.96 -2.54
CA VAL A 83 -2.10 -1.32 -3.52
C VAL A 83 -1.82 0.14 -3.18
N SER A 84 -2.49 0.73 -2.17
CA SER A 84 -2.24 2.12 -1.81
C SER A 84 -0.78 2.35 -1.41
N ASP A 85 -0.20 3.46 -1.83
CA ASP A 85 1.17 3.90 -1.48
C ASP A 85 1.29 4.38 -0.03
N ALA A 86 0.16 4.55 0.68
CA ALA A 86 0.14 4.92 2.08
C ALA A 86 0.96 3.94 2.96
N MET A 87 1.74 4.47 3.90
CA MET A 87 2.59 3.70 4.82
C MET A 87 2.22 4.01 6.29
N PRO A 88 2.44 3.09 7.25
CA PRO A 88 2.12 3.31 8.66
C PRO A 88 2.98 4.39 9.32
N SER A 89 4.24 4.52 8.88
CA SER A 89 5.19 5.54 9.28
C SER A 89 4.92 6.83 8.50
N GLY A 90 4.54 7.88 9.21
CA GLY A 90 4.48 9.23 8.64
C GLY A 90 5.88 9.82 8.55
N GLY A 91 6.60 9.53 7.47
CA GLY A 91 7.89 10.15 7.14
C GLY A 91 8.98 9.15 6.78
N GLY A 92 9.22 8.96 5.49
CA GLY A 92 10.47 8.48 4.87
C GLY A 92 10.91 7.04 5.12
N ASP A 93 10.68 6.48 6.31
CA ASP A 93 11.17 5.16 6.69
C ASP A 93 10.14 4.09 6.38
N THR A 94 10.46 3.25 5.41
CA THR A 94 9.70 2.06 5.06
C THR A 94 9.77 1.03 6.20
N ASP A 95 8.65 0.71 6.84
CA ASP A 95 8.58 -0.40 7.82
C ASP A 95 8.70 -1.75 7.08
N PRO A 96 9.80 -2.52 7.27
CA PRO A 96 10.03 -3.76 6.54
C PRO A 96 9.01 -4.86 6.87
N ARG A 97 8.47 -4.86 8.10
CA ARG A 97 7.46 -5.84 8.52
C ARG A 97 6.12 -5.52 7.89
N PHE A 98 5.76 -4.24 7.77
CA PHE A 98 4.55 -3.85 7.04
C PHE A 98 4.66 -4.17 5.55
N LEU A 99 5.81 -3.91 4.91
CA LEU A 99 6.01 -4.34 3.52
C LEU A 99 5.89 -5.85 3.36
N ALA A 100 6.45 -6.64 4.27
CA ALA A 100 6.30 -8.09 4.24
C ALA A 100 4.83 -8.53 4.30
N LEU A 101 4.02 -7.90 5.18
CA LEU A 101 2.58 -8.14 5.25
C LEU A 101 1.86 -7.75 3.96
N ARG A 102 2.24 -6.62 3.35
CA ARG A 102 1.68 -6.17 2.07
C ARG A 102 2.01 -7.15 0.94
N VAL A 103 3.25 -7.64 0.84
CA VAL A 103 3.64 -8.63 -0.17
C VAL A 103 2.85 -9.93 -0.01
N GLU A 104 2.70 -10.44 1.21
CA GLU A 104 1.92 -11.65 1.46
C GLU A 104 0.43 -11.44 1.13
N ALA A 105 -0.14 -10.30 1.52
CA ALA A 105 -1.52 -9.93 1.21
C ALA A 105 -1.78 -9.86 -0.31
N LEU A 106 -0.88 -9.21 -1.07
CA LEU A 106 -0.94 -9.13 -2.53
C LEU A 106 -0.82 -10.52 -3.17
N THR A 107 0.11 -11.34 -2.67
CA THR A 107 0.33 -12.72 -3.16
C THR A 107 -0.90 -13.59 -2.95
N ARG A 108 -1.48 -13.60 -1.74
CA ARG A 108 -2.73 -14.33 -1.43
C ARG A 108 -3.91 -13.85 -2.27
N SER A 109 -3.87 -12.60 -2.73
CA SER A 109 -4.89 -12.00 -3.59
C SER A 109 -4.71 -12.31 -5.08
N GLY A 110 -3.63 -13.00 -5.47
CA GLY A 110 -3.28 -13.22 -6.87
C GLY A 110 -2.77 -11.96 -7.59
N LEU A 111 -2.42 -10.89 -6.87
CA LEU A 111 -1.90 -9.62 -7.39
C LEU A 111 -0.37 -9.68 -7.52
N LEU A 112 0.11 -10.62 -8.33
CA LEU A 112 1.53 -11.01 -8.35
C LEU A 112 2.45 -9.90 -8.88
N LYS A 113 1.97 -9.08 -9.81
CA LYS A 113 2.75 -7.97 -10.35
C LYS A 113 3.01 -6.91 -9.27
N GLU A 114 1.94 -6.51 -8.59
CA GLU A 114 1.97 -5.54 -7.50
C GLU A 114 2.76 -6.09 -6.30
N ALA A 115 2.65 -7.40 -6.02
CA ALA A 115 3.47 -8.06 -5.01
C ALA A 115 4.96 -7.93 -5.33
N GLY A 116 5.35 -8.07 -6.61
CA GLY A 116 6.74 -7.98 -7.04
C GLY A 116 7.28 -6.56 -6.94
N GLU A 117 6.46 -5.59 -7.31
CA GLU A 117 6.75 -4.16 -7.14
C GLU A 117 6.95 -3.81 -5.66
N ALA A 118 6.06 -4.27 -4.77
CA ALA A 118 6.20 -4.07 -3.33
C ALA A 118 7.45 -4.77 -2.77
N ALA A 119 7.72 -6.02 -3.17
CA ALA A 119 8.90 -6.76 -2.73
C ALA A 119 10.22 -6.07 -3.17
N ALA A 120 10.25 -5.46 -4.35
CA ALA A 120 11.40 -4.71 -4.84
C ALA A 120 11.73 -3.46 -4.02
N THR A 121 10.76 -2.91 -3.27
CA THR A 121 10.97 -1.78 -2.35
C THR A 121 11.47 -2.19 -0.98
N MET A 122 11.49 -3.49 -0.66
CA MET A 122 12.00 -3.96 0.63
C MET A 122 13.52 -3.72 0.73
N PRO A 123 14.02 -3.36 1.92
CA PRO A 123 15.46 -3.30 2.15
C PRO A 123 16.08 -4.67 1.88
N GLY A 124 17.04 -4.70 0.96
CA GLY A 124 17.72 -5.92 0.53
C GLY A 124 19.08 -6.13 1.20
N GLY A 125 19.68 -7.29 0.97
CA GLY A 125 21.02 -7.65 1.44
C GLY A 125 21.08 -9.02 2.09
N SER A 126 22.28 -9.52 2.38
CA SER A 126 22.48 -10.81 3.05
C SER A 126 21.97 -10.83 4.49
N ALA A 127 21.81 -9.66 5.13
CA ALA A 127 21.25 -9.51 6.47
C ALA A 127 19.71 -9.54 6.51
N GLU A 128 19.04 -9.47 5.34
CA GLU A 128 17.57 -9.36 5.23
C GLU A 128 16.97 -10.61 4.54
N PRO A 129 17.01 -11.77 5.22
CA PRO A 129 16.61 -13.04 4.63
C PRO A 129 15.11 -13.12 4.31
N LEU A 130 14.28 -12.37 5.03
CA LEU A 130 12.84 -12.30 4.78
C LEU A 130 12.56 -11.59 3.46
N ALA A 131 13.17 -10.42 3.23
CA ALA A 131 13.05 -9.69 1.98
C ALA A 131 13.52 -10.55 0.79
N ALA A 132 14.67 -11.21 0.93
CA ALA A 132 15.20 -12.12 -0.08
C ALA A 132 14.24 -13.27 -0.42
N LEU A 133 13.62 -13.90 0.59
CA LEU A 133 12.65 -14.96 0.38
C LEU A 133 11.37 -14.46 -0.30
N LEU A 134 10.82 -13.33 0.14
CA LEU A 134 9.59 -12.77 -0.42
C LEU A 134 9.78 -12.32 -1.87
N THR A 135 10.92 -11.70 -2.17
CA THR A 135 11.33 -11.38 -3.55
C THR A 135 11.43 -12.66 -4.38
N ALA A 136 12.14 -13.69 -3.91
CA ALA A 136 12.27 -14.94 -4.63
C ALA A 136 10.92 -15.62 -4.89
N ARG A 137 10.03 -15.70 -3.88
CA ARG A 137 8.67 -16.26 -4.02
C ARG A 137 7.89 -15.54 -5.11
N THR A 138 7.93 -14.22 -5.11
CA THR A 138 7.15 -13.42 -6.05
C THR A 138 7.69 -13.52 -7.47
N GLU A 139 9.01 -13.52 -7.63
CA GLU A 139 9.68 -13.68 -8.92
C GLU A 139 9.46 -15.09 -9.51
N VAL A 140 9.42 -16.14 -8.66
CA VAL A 140 8.97 -17.49 -9.10
C VAL A 140 7.53 -17.42 -9.63
N ALA A 141 6.63 -16.80 -8.88
CA ALA A 141 5.21 -16.69 -9.26
C ALA A 141 5.00 -15.89 -10.56
N LEU A 142 5.89 -14.93 -10.86
CA LEU A 142 5.92 -14.16 -12.10
C LEU A 142 6.65 -14.87 -13.26
N GLY A 143 7.20 -16.07 -13.04
CA GLY A 143 7.96 -16.82 -14.05
C GLY A 143 9.37 -16.28 -14.32
N ARG A 144 9.85 -15.33 -13.51
CA ARG A 144 11.17 -14.68 -13.63
C ARG A 144 12.23 -15.51 -12.90
N ARG A 145 12.51 -16.68 -13.45
CA ARG A 145 13.35 -17.71 -12.83
C ARG A 145 14.72 -17.20 -12.38
N GLU A 146 15.45 -16.50 -13.25
CA GLU A 146 16.83 -16.08 -12.96
C GLU A 146 16.88 -15.13 -11.76
N THR A 147 16.03 -14.11 -11.77
CA THR A 147 15.87 -13.15 -10.68
C THR A 147 15.48 -13.83 -9.37
N ALA A 148 14.55 -14.80 -9.42
CA ALA A 148 14.18 -15.58 -8.24
C ALA A 148 15.36 -16.38 -7.65
N CYS A 149 16.14 -17.02 -8.53
CA CYS A 149 17.27 -17.84 -8.12
C CYS A 149 18.47 -17.05 -7.62
N ASP A 150 18.63 -15.81 -8.07
CA ASP A 150 19.58 -14.89 -7.48
C ASP A 150 19.11 -14.39 -6.10
N ALA A 151 17.84 -14.02 -5.97
CA ALA A 151 17.27 -13.54 -4.71
C ALA A 151 17.36 -14.59 -3.59
N ILE A 152 17.07 -15.86 -3.87
CA ILE A 152 16.99 -16.89 -2.82
C ILE A 152 18.33 -17.21 -2.16
N LYS A 153 19.47 -16.84 -2.77
CA LYS A 153 20.81 -17.12 -2.24
C LYS A 153 21.01 -16.57 -0.83
N ALA A 154 20.48 -15.37 -0.56
CA ALA A 154 20.57 -14.73 0.76
C ALA A 154 19.65 -15.37 1.82
N ALA A 155 18.56 -16.02 1.40
CA ALA A 155 17.59 -16.65 2.31
C ALA A 155 17.91 -18.13 2.61
N ARG A 156 18.53 -18.84 1.65
CA ARG A 156 18.68 -20.31 1.65
C ARG A 156 19.32 -20.90 2.91
N HIS A 157 20.30 -20.19 3.49
CA HIS A 157 21.04 -20.64 4.67
C HIS A 157 20.80 -19.77 5.91
N SER A 158 19.76 -18.92 5.86
CA SER A 158 19.51 -18.01 6.96
C SER A 158 18.93 -18.74 8.18
N THR A 159 19.48 -18.43 9.35
CA THR A 159 18.94 -18.88 10.63
C THR A 159 17.78 -18.02 11.12
N GLY A 160 17.63 -16.80 10.59
CA GLY A 160 16.67 -15.78 11.03
C GLY A 160 15.24 -15.93 10.50
N LEU A 161 14.97 -16.91 9.63
CA LEU A 161 13.62 -17.15 9.11
C LEU A 161 12.75 -17.95 10.11
N PRO A 162 11.44 -17.66 10.20
CA PRO A 162 10.47 -18.55 10.83
C PRO A 162 10.46 -19.95 10.18
N ARG A 163 10.10 -20.98 10.96
CA ARG A 163 10.16 -22.39 10.53
C ARG A 163 9.35 -22.67 9.26
N THR A 164 8.16 -22.08 9.12
CA THR A 164 7.32 -22.22 7.92
C THR A 164 8.01 -21.65 6.68
N LEU A 165 8.64 -20.49 6.81
CA LEU A 165 9.35 -19.82 5.72
C LEU A 165 10.68 -20.50 5.32
N LYS A 166 11.30 -21.26 6.24
CA LYS A 166 12.46 -22.10 5.90
C LYS A 166 12.13 -23.17 4.86
N THR A 167 10.93 -23.76 4.94
CA THR A 167 10.49 -24.76 3.95
C THR A 167 10.35 -24.13 2.57
N ASP A 168 9.74 -22.94 2.47
CA ASP A 168 9.65 -22.20 1.20
C ASP A 168 11.03 -21.91 0.61
N ALA A 169 11.97 -21.46 1.45
CA ALA A 169 13.33 -21.17 1.02
C ALA A 169 14.05 -22.40 0.47
N LEU A 170 13.87 -23.56 1.11
CA LEU A 170 14.40 -24.85 0.63
C LEU A 170 13.77 -25.27 -0.69
N LEU A 171 12.45 -25.15 -0.83
CA LEU A 171 11.74 -25.52 -2.06
C LEU A 171 12.18 -24.67 -3.26
N ILE A 172 12.29 -23.35 -3.06
CA ILE A 172 12.77 -22.44 -4.12
C ILE A 172 14.23 -22.71 -4.42
N GLY A 173 15.06 -22.93 -3.39
CA GLY A 173 16.46 -23.32 -3.59
C GLY A 173 16.62 -24.61 -4.39
N GLY A 174 15.79 -25.61 -4.12
CA GLY A 174 15.72 -26.86 -4.87
C GLY A 174 15.27 -26.66 -6.32
N TYR A 175 14.21 -25.87 -6.54
CA TYR A 175 13.77 -25.46 -7.88
C TYR A 175 14.91 -24.82 -8.69
N CYS A 176 15.67 -23.92 -8.06
CA CYS A 176 16.81 -23.26 -8.68
C CYS A 176 17.97 -24.22 -8.98
N ALA A 177 18.21 -25.21 -8.11
CA ALA A 177 19.23 -26.22 -8.37
C ALA A 177 18.85 -27.13 -9.55
N ILE A 178 17.60 -27.62 -9.59
CA ILE A 178 17.09 -28.45 -10.70
C ILE A 178 17.18 -27.68 -12.02
N THR A 179 16.67 -26.45 -12.05
CA THR A 179 16.63 -25.66 -13.27
C THR A 179 18.01 -25.18 -13.73
N GLY A 180 18.98 -25.11 -12.82
CA GLY A 180 20.40 -24.88 -13.11
C GLY A 180 21.19 -26.13 -13.51
N GLY A 181 20.54 -27.31 -13.61
CA GLY A 181 21.18 -28.57 -14.01
C GLY A 181 21.94 -29.29 -12.89
N ASN A 182 21.78 -28.86 -11.63
CA ASN A 182 22.39 -29.50 -10.46
C ASN A 182 21.35 -30.29 -9.66
N THR A 183 21.01 -31.49 -10.14
CA THR A 183 20.02 -32.36 -9.50
C THR A 183 20.52 -33.01 -8.20
N ALA A 184 21.83 -33.03 -7.96
CA ALA A 184 22.44 -33.61 -6.75
C ALA A 184 22.31 -32.71 -5.50
N ALA A 185 21.86 -31.46 -5.65
CA ALA A 185 21.72 -30.53 -4.53
C ALA A 185 20.40 -30.67 -3.73
N LEU A 186 19.65 -31.76 -3.98
CA LEU A 186 18.41 -32.13 -3.30
C LEU A 186 18.57 -33.29 -2.32
N ASP A 187 19.74 -33.98 -2.35
CA ASP A 187 20.14 -35.04 -1.43
C ASP A 187 20.84 -34.47 -0.19
#